data_AF-A0A7V8XYD8-F1
#
_entry.id   AF-A0A7V8XYD8-F1
#
_cell.length_a   1.000
_cell.length_b   1.000
_cell.length_c   1.000
_cell.angle_alpha   90.00
_cell.angle_beta   90.00
_cell.angle_gamma   90.00
#
_symmetry.space_group_name_H-M   'P 1'
#
loop_
_entity.id
_entity.type
_entity.pdbx_description
1 polymer ?
#
loop_
_entity_poly.entity_id
_entity_poly.type
_entity_poly.pdbx_seq_one_letter_code
_entity_poly.pdbx_strand_id
1 'polypeptide(L)'
;FWKEPALAIGRRVRSTPSSPWRTVVGVVGDERDDGVGRPAPTLVYWPLVVDQLYTEGTSVQRNLAYAIRNDRFGSPTFLKEVQQAVWSMNANLPVAGVQTLDEIQAETMAQTSFALVMLSIAAGVALLLGVVGIYGVISYIATQRTREIGIRMALGAAQRDVSRLFLRHGLVLSGIGITLGIAGAAGLTRFMSSMLFGVSALDWVTYAAVSVGLGATALLASYLPAARAARIDPSVALRFDL
;
A
#
# COMPACT_ATOMS: atom_id res chain seq x y z
N PHE A 1 -10.50 -24.60 -19.99
CA PHE A 1 -10.84 -25.44 -21.16
C PHE A 1 -9.76 -26.47 -21.48
N TRP A 2 -8.48 -26.15 -21.32
CA TRP A 2 -7.39 -27.14 -21.37
C TRP A 2 -6.45 -26.90 -20.19
N LYS A 3 -5.97 -27.98 -19.54
CA LYS A 3 -5.07 -27.87 -18.38
C LYS A 3 -3.64 -27.49 -18.78
N GLU A 4 -3.26 -27.82 -20.01
CA GLU A 4 -1.96 -27.47 -20.58
C GLU A 4 -2.16 -26.57 -21.82
N PRO A 5 -1.44 -25.45 -21.92
CA PRO A 5 -1.55 -24.51 -23.04
C PRO A 5 -1.30 -25.16 -24.39
N ALA A 6 -0.28 -26.02 -24.49
CA ALA A 6 0.11 -26.68 -25.74
C ALA A 6 -1.00 -27.55 -26.35
N LEU A 7 -1.90 -28.09 -25.52
CA LEU A 7 -3.01 -28.93 -25.97
C LEU A 7 -4.16 -28.15 -26.62
N ALA A 8 -4.15 -26.82 -26.50
CA ALA A 8 -5.15 -25.96 -27.13
C ALA A 8 -4.89 -25.80 -28.64
N ILE A 9 -3.64 -25.89 -29.09
CA ILE A 9 -3.27 -25.73 -30.50
C ILE A 9 -3.95 -26.81 -31.35
N GLY A 10 -4.58 -26.42 -32.45
CA GLY A 10 -5.33 -27.31 -33.34
C GLY A 10 -6.75 -27.64 -32.84
N ARG A 11 -7.13 -27.26 -31.61
CA ARG A 11 -8.51 -27.37 -31.14
C ARG A 11 -9.38 -26.27 -31.72
N ARG A 12 -10.71 -26.43 -31.64
CA ARG A 12 -11.67 -25.48 -32.22
C ARG A 12 -12.44 -24.75 -31.13
N VAL A 13 -12.65 -23.46 -31.37
CA VAL A 13 -13.45 -22.56 -30.53
C VAL A 13 -14.44 -21.80 -31.39
N ARG A 14 -15.55 -21.38 -30.78
CA ARG A 14 -16.54 -20.49 -31.38
C ARG A 14 -16.94 -19.44 -30.36
N SER A 15 -17.20 -18.23 -30.84
CA SER A 15 -17.57 -17.04 -30.07
C SER A 15 -19.03 -17.07 -29.62
N THR A 16 -19.93 -17.58 -30.47
CA THR A 16 -21.35 -17.81 -30.14
C THR A 16 -21.78 -19.21 -30.63
N PRO A 17 -22.93 -19.74 -30.19
CA PRO A 17 -23.44 -21.02 -30.68
C PRO A 17 -23.69 -21.05 -32.20
N SER A 18 -24.00 -19.91 -32.81
CA SER A 18 -24.27 -19.76 -34.25
C SER A 18 -23.02 -19.45 -35.09
N SER A 19 -21.91 -19.05 -34.47
CA SER A 19 -20.66 -18.75 -35.18
C SER A 19 -19.94 -20.01 -35.70
N PRO A 20 -19.19 -19.90 -36.81
CA PRO A 20 -18.40 -21.00 -37.34
C PRO A 20 -17.25 -21.39 -36.40
N TRP A 21 -16.89 -22.67 -36.43
CA TRP A 21 -15.77 -23.21 -35.66
C TRP A 21 -14.42 -22.76 -36.21
N ARG A 22 -13.60 -22.13 -35.37
CA ARG A 22 -12.27 -21.64 -35.70
C ARG A 22 -11.20 -22.39 -34.95
N THR A 23 -10.08 -22.68 -35.62
CA THR A 23 -8.97 -23.43 -35.05
C THR A 23 -8.04 -22.51 -34.27
N VAL A 24 -7.63 -22.94 -33.08
CA VAL A 24 -6.61 -22.26 -32.28
C VAL A 24 -5.25 -22.49 -32.94
N VAL A 25 -4.61 -21.40 -33.36
CA VAL A 25 -3.33 -21.43 -34.11
C VAL A 25 -2.11 -21.16 -33.25
N GLY A 26 -2.30 -20.66 -32.03
CA GLY A 26 -1.21 -20.32 -31.12
C GLY A 26 -1.72 -20.03 -29.72
N VAL A 27 -0.78 -20.02 -28.77
CA VAL A 27 -1.01 -19.64 -27.38
C VAL A 27 0.06 -18.63 -26.97
N VAL A 28 -0.38 -17.58 -26.29
CA VAL A 28 0.48 -16.52 -25.77
C VAL A 28 0.56 -16.61 -24.25
N GLY A 29 1.52 -15.90 -23.64
CA GLY A 29 1.64 -15.82 -22.19
C GLY A 29 0.45 -15.10 -21.54
N ASP A 30 0.31 -15.27 -20.23
CA ASP A 30 -0.77 -14.65 -19.47
C ASP A 30 -0.68 -13.12 -19.51
N GLU A 31 -1.78 -12.47 -19.92
CA GLU A 31 -1.94 -11.02 -19.86
C GLU A 31 -2.91 -10.64 -18.74
N ARG A 32 -2.59 -9.57 -18.00
CA ARG A 32 -3.39 -9.08 -16.87
C ARG A 32 -4.25 -7.89 -17.28
N ASP A 33 -5.22 -8.16 -18.16
CA ASP A 33 -6.10 -7.13 -18.75
C ASP A 33 -7.03 -6.48 -17.71
N ASP A 34 -7.52 -7.25 -16.72
CA ASP A 34 -8.36 -6.74 -15.62
C ASP A 34 -7.57 -6.03 -14.50
N GLY A 35 -6.27 -5.81 -14.70
CA GLY A 35 -5.37 -5.14 -13.76
C GLY A 35 -4.36 -6.08 -13.07
N VAL A 36 -3.24 -5.50 -12.66
CA VAL A 36 -2.04 -6.22 -12.19
C VAL A 36 -2.28 -7.12 -10.97
N GLY A 37 -3.25 -6.76 -10.12
CA GLY A 37 -3.59 -7.50 -8.89
C GLY A 37 -4.60 -8.64 -9.06
N ARG A 38 -5.11 -8.87 -10.28
CA ARG A 38 -6.11 -9.91 -10.56
C ARG A 38 -5.49 -11.08 -11.32
N PRO A 39 -6.04 -12.30 -11.19
CA PRO A 39 -5.62 -13.40 -12.06
C PRO A 39 -5.88 -13.04 -13.52
N ALA A 40 -5.03 -13.56 -14.41
CA ALA A 40 -5.19 -13.35 -15.84
C ALA A 40 -6.57 -13.86 -16.28
N PRO A 41 -7.40 -13.03 -16.94
CA PRO A 41 -8.70 -13.48 -17.43
C PRO A 41 -8.52 -14.49 -18.57
N THR A 42 -9.58 -15.25 -18.84
CA THR A 42 -9.60 -16.09 -20.04
C THR A 42 -9.77 -15.20 -21.26
N LEU A 43 -8.71 -15.05 -22.05
CA LEU A 43 -8.67 -14.18 -23.22
C LEU A 43 -8.48 -14.98 -24.51
N VAL A 44 -9.09 -14.50 -25.60
CA VAL A 44 -8.93 -15.05 -26.95
C VAL A 44 -8.71 -13.90 -27.92
N TYR A 45 -7.59 -13.93 -28.63
CA TYR A 45 -7.32 -12.98 -29.71
C TYR A 45 -8.01 -13.42 -30.99
N TRP A 46 -8.74 -12.49 -31.60
CA TRP A 46 -9.35 -12.69 -32.91
C TRP A 46 -8.61 -11.85 -33.97
N PRO A 47 -8.55 -12.31 -35.23
CA PRO A 47 -8.08 -11.48 -36.33
C PRO A 47 -8.88 -10.18 -36.45
N LEU A 48 -8.29 -9.17 -37.08
CA LEU A 48 -8.90 -7.85 -37.24
C LEU A 48 -10.20 -7.88 -38.07
N VAL A 49 -10.23 -8.77 -39.06
CA VAL A 49 -11.35 -8.98 -39.96
C VAL A 49 -11.74 -10.44 -39.86
N VAL A 50 -12.96 -10.70 -39.37
CA VAL A 50 -13.48 -12.04 -39.17
C VAL A 50 -14.94 -12.09 -39.58
N ASP A 51 -15.28 -13.00 -40.48
CA ASP A 51 -16.66 -13.26 -40.84
C ASP A 51 -17.40 -13.98 -39.72
N GLN A 52 -18.62 -13.52 -39.44
CA GLN A 52 -19.56 -14.13 -38.49
C GLN A 52 -18.97 -14.31 -37.08
N LEU A 53 -18.25 -13.31 -36.57
CA LEU A 53 -17.67 -13.37 -35.23
C LEU A 53 -18.73 -13.30 -34.13
N TYR A 54 -19.66 -12.35 -34.18
CA TYR A 54 -20.75 -12.28 -33.19
C TYR A 54 -22.14 -12.23 -33.83
N THR A 55 -22.25 -11.61 -35.00
CA THR A 55 -23.49 -11.44 -35.77
C THR A 55 -23.29 -11.95 -37.19
N GLU A 56 -24.37 -12.10 -37.97
CA GLU A 56 -24.26 -12.38 -39.40
C GLU A 56 -23.52 -11.24 -40.13
N GLY A 57 -22.61 -11.61 -41.04
CA GLY A 57 -21.77 -10.68 -41.81
C GLY A 57 -20.33 -10.54 -41.31
N THR A 58 -19.54 -9.69 -41.98
CA THR A 58 -18.12 -9.45 -41.66
C THR A 58 -17.98 -8.53 -40.46
N SER A 59 -17.37 -9.03 -39.39
CA SER A 59 -16.99 -8.24 -38.22
C SER A 59 -15.60 -7.64 -38.43
N VAL A 60 -15.50 -6.32 -38.34
CA VAL A 60 -14.23 -5.58 -38.44
C VAL A 60 -14.02 -4.84 -37.13
N GLN A 61 -12.88 -5.07 -36.47
CA GLN A 61 -12.48 -4.33 -35.30
C GLN A 61 -12.14 -2.89 -35.71
N ARG A 62 -13.00 -1.93 -35.34
CA ARG A 62 -12.86 -0.51 -35.72
C ARG A 62 -12.01 0.30 -34.76
N ASN A 63 -11.90 -0.17 -33.51
CA ASN A 63 -11.07 0.46 -32.49
C ASN A 63 -9.71 -0.22 -32.49
N LEU A 64 -8.74 0.45 -33.12
CA LEU A 64 -7.34 0.02 -33.23
C LEU A 64 -6.47 0.93 -32.38
N ALA A 65 -5.78 0.35 -31.40
CA ALA A 65 -4.67 1.01 -30.72
C ALA A 65 -3.37 0.54 -31.38
N TYR A 66 -2.44 1.46 -31.61
CA TYR A 66 -1.11 1.15 -32.11
C TYR A 66 -0.09 1.30 -30.99
N ALA A 67 0.62 0.22 -30.68
CA ALA A 67 1.77 0.26 -29.79
C ALA A 67 3.02 0.54 -30.63
N ILE A 68 3.68 1.67 -30.36
CA ILE A 68 4.92 2.06 -31.03
C ILE A 68 6.05 1.97 -30.02
N ARG A 69 7.02 1.09 -30.27
CA ARG A 69 8.23 1.00 -29.46
C ARG A 69 9.32 1.85 -30.08
N ASN A 70 9.78 2.88 -29.37
CA ASN A 70 10.86 3.75 -29.80
C ASN A 70 11.60 4.34 -28.59
N ASP A 71 12.92 4.46 -28.68
CA ASP A 71 13.75 5.01 -27.60
C ASP A 71 13.59 6.53 -27.44
N ARG A 72 12.99 7.22 -28.43
CA ARG A 72 12.77 8.67 -28.44
C ARG A 72 11.39 9.09 -27.90
N PHE A 73 10.66 8.20 -27.24
CA PHE A 73 9.27 8.43 -26.85
C PHE A 73 9.07 9.60 -25.86
N GLY A 74 10.09 9.95 -25.08
CA GLY A 74 10.11 11.15 -24.22
C GLY A 74 10.51 12.45 -24.94
N SER A 75 10.83 12.41 -26.24
CA SER A 75 11.15 13.61 -27.01
C SER A 75 9.87 14.39 -27.33
N PRO A 76 9.82 15.71 -27.08
CA PRO A 76 8.67 16.55 -27.44
C PRO A 76 8.38 16.59 -28.95
N THR A 77 9.33 16.14 -29.80
CA THR A 77 9.16 16.10 -31.26
C THR A 77 8.60 14.79 -31.77
N PHE A 78 8.76 13.68 -31.05
CA PHE A 78 8.44 12.34 -31.56
C PHE A 78 6.95 12.18 -31.87
N LEU A 79 6.08 12.67 -30.98
CA LEU A 79 4.63 12.64 -31.22
C LEU A 79 4.23 13.46 -32.45
N LYS A 80 4.89 14.61 -32.68
CA LYS A 80 4.64 15.42 -33.86
C LYS A 80 5.09 14.70 -35.14
N GLU A 81 6.22 14.00 -35.11
CA GLU A 81 6.70 13.17 -36.23
C GLU A 81 5.69 12.06 -36.56
N VAL A 82 5.19 11.34 -35.54
CA VAL A 82 4.17 10.29 -35.71
C VAL A 82 2.87 10.88 -36.27
N GLN A 83 2.42 12.01 -35.73
CA GLN A 83 1.21 12.70 -36.20
C GLN A 83 1.33 13.13 -37.65
N GLN A 84 2.48 13.69 -38.05
CA GLN A 84 2.74 14.11 -39.42
C GLN A 84 2.79 12.91 -40.37
N ALA A 85 3.36 11.77 -39.95
CA ALA A 85 3.35 10.55 -40.73
C ALA A 85 1.92 10.02 -40.96
N VAL A 86 1.07 10.02 -39.93
CA VAL A 86 -0.34 9.62 -40.06
C VAL A 86 -1.10 10.54 -41.01
N TRP A 87 -0.93 11.86 -40.86
CA TRP A 87 -1.61 12.85 -41.70
C TRP A 87 -1.11 12.87 -43.14
N SER A 88 0.13 12.43 -43.41
CA SER A 88 0.62 12.25 -44.78
C SER A 88 -0.16 11.18 -45.55
N MET A 89 -0.73 10.19 -44.84
CA MET A 89 -1.59 9.17 -45.44
C MET A 89 -3.05 9.61 -45.49
N ASN A 90 -3.56 10.20 -44.41
CA ASN A 90 -4.92 10.69 -44.35
C ASN A 90 -5.06 11.82 -43.30
N ALA A 91 -5.26 13.04 -43.78
CA ALA A 91 -5.38 14.24 -42.94
C ALA A 91 -6.65 14.25 -42.06
N ASN A 92 -7.66 13.43 -42.37
CA ASN A 92 -8.90 13.37 -41.62
C ASN A 92 -8.85 12.37 -40.45
N LEU A 93 -7.72 11.67 -40.24
CA LEU A 93 -7.59 10.74 -39.11
C LEU A 93 -7.23 11.49 -37.82
N PRO A 94 -8.04 11.38 -36.76
CA PRO A 94 -7.69 11.91 -35.46
C PRO A 94 -6.62 11.03 -34.81
N VAL A 95 -5.47 11.62 -34.49
CA VAL A 95 -4.48 11.01 -33.59
C VAL A 95 -4.90 11.38 -32.16
N ALA A 96 -5.72 10.53 -31.55
CA ALA A 96 -6.31 10.75 -30.23
C ALA A 96 -5.90 9.62 -29.26
N GLY A 97 -5.91 9.91 -27.96
CA GLY A 97 -5.58 8.91 -26.93
C GLY A 97 -4.11 8.51 -26.91
N VAL A 98 -3.20 9.44 -27.23
CA VAL A 98 -1.77 9.22 -27.08
C VAL A 98 -1.47 9.13 -25.59
N GLN A 99 -1.07 7.95 -25.14
CA GLN A 99 -0.65 7.72 -23.76
C GLN A 99 0.66 6.96 -23.75
N THR A 100 1.52 7.30 -22.80
CA THR A 100 2.73 6.55 -22.52
C THR A 100 2.43 5.33 -21.64
N LEU A 101 3.22 4.27 -21.75
CA LEU A 101 3.11 3.15 -20.80
C LEU A 101 3.34 3.61 -19.35
N ASP A 102 4.17 4.63 -19.16
CA ASP A 102 4.43 5.25 -17.86
C ASP A 102 3.19 6.00 -17.34
N GLU A 103 2.46 6.72 -18.19
CA GLU A 103 1.20 7.39 -17.86
C GLU A 103 0.11 6.37 -17.53
N ILE A 104 -0.05 5.32 -18.33
CA ILE A 104 -1.01 4.24 -18.07
C ILE A 104 -0.70 3.57 -16.72
N GLN A 105 0.59 3.33 -16.45
CA GLN A 105 1.03 2.79 -15.16
C GLN A 105 0.74 3.78 -14.02
N ALA A 106 1.01 5.06 -14.20
CA ALA A 106 0.77 6.10 -13.20
C ALA A 106 -0.73 6.26 -12.89
N GLU A 107 -1.61 6.26 -13.89
CA GLU A 107 -3.06 6.31 -13.72
C GLU A 107 -3.58 5.08 -12.96
N THR A 108 -3.06 3.90 -13.30
CA THR A 108 -3.42 2.65 -12.60
C THR A 108 -2.99 2.69 -11.13
N MET A 109 -1.85 3.31 -10.82
CA MET A 109 -1.32 3.42 -9.46
C MET A 109 -1.86 4.61 -8.67
N ALA A 110 -2.51 5.58 -9.31
CA ALA A 110 -3.00 6.81 -8.67
C ALA A 110 -4.05 6.54 -7.59
N GLN A 111 -4.96 5.60 -7.84
CA GLN A 111 -6.01 5.26 -6.87
C GLN A 111 -5.44 4.55 -5.63
N THR A 112 -4.47 3.66 -5.84
CA THR A 112 -3.78 2.97 -4.74
C THR A 112 -2.92 3.94 -3.94
N SER A 113 -2.18 4.83 -4.59
CA SER A 113 -1.33 5.81 -3.91
C SER A 113 -2.15 6.81 -3.09
N PHE A 114 -3.30 7.26 -3.59
CA PHE A 114 -4.20 8.14 -2.84
C PHE A 114 -4.71 7.47 -1.55
N ALA A 115 -5.17 6.23 -1.63
CA ALA A 115 -5.60 5.48 -0.46
C ALA A 115 -4.47 5.27 0.56
N LEU A 116 -3.25 4.97 0.08
CA LEU A 116 -2.06 4.84 0.93
C LEU A 116 -1.67 6.15 1.62
N VAL A 117 -1.82 7.29 0.94
CA VAL A 117 -1.57 8.62 1.52
C VAL A 117 -2.60 8.94 2.60
N MET A 118 -3.89 8.68 2.36
CA MET A 118 -4.91 8.87 3.40
C MET A 118 -4.67 7.97 4.60
N LEU A 119 -4.30 6.70 4.36
CA LEU A 119 -4.00 5.75 5.41
C LEU A 119 -2.75 6.15 6.21
N SER A 120 -1.72 6.69 5.55
CA SER A 120 -0.51 7.16 6.22
C SER A 120 -0.77 8.39 7.09
N ILE A 121 -1.60 9.33 6.63
CA ILE A 121 -2.06 10.48 7.43
C ILE A 121 -2.86 9.99 8.64
N ALA A 122 -3.83 9.10 8.44
CA ALA A 122 -4.65 8.56 9.52
C ALA A 122 -3.79 7.80 10.56
N ALA A 123 -2.85 6.97 10.10
CA ALA A 123 -1.89 6.28 10.95
C ALA A 123 -1.02 7.26 11.73
N GLY A 124 -0.56 8.35 11.10
CA GLY A 124 0.20 9.41 11.75
C GLY A 124 -0.59 10.11 12.87
N VAL A 125 -1.86 10.44 12.62
CA VAL A 125 -2.75 11.02 13.64
C VAL A 125 -3.01 10.04 14.79
N ALA A 126 -3.29 8.77 14.48
CA ALA A 126 -3.48 7.73 15.50
C ALA A 126 -2.22 7.56 16.38
N LEU A 127 -1.04 7.61 15.76
CA LEU A 127 0.24 7.55 16.46
C LEU A 127 0.41 8.73 17.40
N LEU A 128 0.14 9.96 16.94
CA LEU A 128 0.19 11.17 17.77
C LEU A 128 -0.76 11.07 18.97
N LEU A 129 -1.99 10.60 18.75
CA LEU A 129 -2.95 10.38 19.84
C LEU A 129 -2.45 9.35 20.85
N GLY A 130 -1.82 8.26 20.38
CA GLY A 130 -1.18 7.27 21.24
C GLY A 130 -0.06 7.87 22.09
N VAL A 131 0.80 8.70 21.50
CA VAL A 131 1.88 9.42 22.19
C VAL A 131 1.31 10.34 23.29
N VAL A 132 0.29 11.13 22.96
CA VAL A 132 -0.38 12.02 23.92
C VAL A 132 -1.03 11.23 25.06
N GLY A 133 -1.67 10.09 24.75
CA GLY A 133 -2.27 9.20 25.74
C GLY A 133 -1.23 8.62 26.72
N ILE A 134 -0.12 8.10 26.19
CA ILE A 134 1.00 7.58 27.02
C ILE A 134 1.56 8.69 27.90
N TYR A 135 1.80 9.88 27.34
CA TYR A 135 2.25 11.04 28.11
C TYR A 135 1.28 11.39 29.24
N GLY A 136 -0.02 11.43 28.95
CA GLY A 136 -1.07 11.72 29.94
C GLY A 136 -1.09 10.71 31.09
N VAL A 137 -1.06 9.40 30.77
CA VAL A 137 -1.05 8.33 31.78
C VAL A 137 0.23 8.37 32.63
N ILE A 138 1.41 8.51 32.01
CA ILE A 138 2.68 8.57 32.75
C ILE A 138 2.74 9.84 33.62
N SER A 139 2.32 10.99 33.08
CA SER A 139 2.29 12.25 33.83
C SER A 139 1.34 12.15 35.02
N TYR A 140 0.18 11.51 34.87
CA TYR A 140 -0.77 11.31 35.95
C TYR A 140 -0.20 10.43 37.08
N ILE A 141 0.43 9.30 36.72
CA ILE A 141 1.08 8.40 37.69
C ILE A 141 2.24 9.11 38.41
N ALA A 142 3.02 9.91 37.68
CA ALA A 142 4.11 10.69 38.26
C ALA A 142 3.58 11.69 39.29
N THR A 143 2.53 12.43 38.96
CA THR A 143 1.90 13.40 39.88
C THR A 143 1.29 12.72 41.11
N GLN A 144 0.65 11.55 40.97
CA GLN A 144 0.13 10.80 42.14
C GLN A 144 1.24 10.27 43.06
N ARG A 145 2.40 9.90 42.52
CA ARG A 145 3.53 9.34 43.28
C ARG A 145 4.57 10.37 43.70
N THR A 146 4.36 11.66 43.42
CA THR A 146 5.30 12.74 43.74
C THR A 146 5.71 12.75 45.22
N ARG A 147 4.79 12.41 46.13
CA ARG A 147 5.04 12.37 47.58
C ARG A 147 6.01 11.25 47.98
N GLU A 148 5.82 10.04 47.46
CA GLU A 148 6.74 8.91 47.68
C GLU A 148 8.12 9.15 47.05
N ILE A 149 8.12 9.75 45.85
CA ILE A 149 9.34 10.10 45.11
C ILE A 149 10.13 11.18 45.85
N GLY A 150 9.46 12.20 46.37
CA GLY A 150 10.07 13.26 47.18
C GLY A 150 10.68 12.73 48.47
N ILE A 151 10.01 11.82 49.17
CA ILE A 151 10.55 11.17 50.38
C ILE A 151 11.77 10.31 50.05
N ARG A 152 11.75 9.53 48.96
CA ARG A 152 12.91 8.74 48.51
C ARG A 152 14.10 9.60 48.13
N MET A 153 13.87 10.71 47.42
CA MET A 153 14.95 11.66 47.09
C MET A 153 15.51 12.36 48.32
N ALA A 154 14.68 12.71 49.30
CA ALA A 154 15.12 13.28 50.58
C ALA A 154 15.96 12.29 51.41
N LEU A 155 15.71 10.98 51.25
CA LEU A 155 16.51 9.90 51.85
C LEU A 155 17.77 9.54 51.03
N GLY A 156 18.07 10.28 49.96
CA GLY A 156 19.30 10.11 49.16
C GLY A 156 19.17 9.19 47.94
N ALA A 157 17.95 8.79 47.54
CA ALA A 157 17.76 8.00 46.32
C ALA A 157 18.11 8.82 45.07
N ALA A 158 18.84 8.21 44.13
CA ALA A 158 19.28 8.87 42.92
C ALA A 158 18.09 9.15 41.96
N GLN A 159 18.04 10.35 41.37
CA GLN A 159 17.09 10.72 40.28
C GLN A 159 17.02 9.69 39.14
N ARG A 160 18.10 8.92 38.95
CA ARG A 160 18.19 7.83 37.96
C ARG A 160 17.26 6.65 38.26
N ASP A 161 16.98 6.34 39.52
CA ASP A 161 16.11 5.21 39.86
C ASP A 161 14.63 5.52 39.58
N VAL A 162 14.25 6.78 39.78
CA VAL A 162 12.91 7.29 39.49
C VAL A 162 12.67 7.33 37.98
N SER A 163 13.60 7.89 37.21
CA SER A 163 13.48 7.93 35.75
C SER A 163 13.47 6.54 35.12
N ARG A 164 14.28 5.60 35.63
CA ARG A 164 14.31 4.20 35.18
C ARG A 164 12.98 3.46 35.45
N LEU A 165 12.30 3.76 36.55
CA LEU A 165 11.00 3.16 36.88
C LEU A 165 9.91 3.57 35.88
N PHE A 166 9.85 4.86 35.53
CA PHE A 166 8.89 5.39 34.56
C PHE A 166 9.20 4.94 33.13
N LEU A 167 10.48 4.93 32.74
CA LEU A 167 10.93 4.37 31.47
C LEU A 167 10.52 2.89 31.33
N ARG A 168 10.70 2.08 32.38
CA ARG A 168 10.31 0.67 32.37
C ARG A 168 8.79 0.51 32.24
N HIS A 169 7.99 1.33 32.93
CA HIS A 169 6.53 1.29 32.79
C HIS A 169 6.08 1.69 31.37
N GLY A 170 6.65 2.76 30.82
CA GLY A 170 6.39 3.17 29.44
C GLY A 170 6.72 2.06 28.44
N LEU A 171 7.91 1.44 28.58
CA LEU A 171 8.35 0.34 27.73
C LEU A 171 7.46 -0.91 27.83
N VAL A 172 7.02 -1.29 29.03
CA VAL A 172 6.12 -2.44 29.22
C VAL A 172 4.75 -2.16 28.58
N LEU A 173 4.18 -0.97 28.83
CA LEU A 173 2.88 -0.60 28.28
C LEU A 173 2.92 -0.53 26.75
N SER A 174 3.98 0.07 26.19
CA SER A 174 4.19 0.11 24.74
C SER A 174 4.46 -1.27 24.16
N GLY A 175 5.22 -2.13 24.84
CA GLY A 175 5.45 -3.51 24.40
C GLY A 175 4.16 -4.33 24.32
N ILE A 176 3.27 -4.20 25.31
CA ILE A 176 1.94 -4.85 25.28
C ILE A 176 1.11 -4.30 24.12
N GLY A 177 1.07 -2.97 23.94
CA GLY A 177 0.35 -2.34 22.83
C GLY A 177 0.86 -2.77 21.46
N ILE A 178 2.18 -2.83 21.26
CA ILE A 178 2.80 -3.30 20.01
C ILE A 178 2.44 -4.77 19.77
N THR A 179 2.54 -5.63 20.80
CA THR A 179 2.23 -7.05 20.67
C THR A 179 0.77 -7.29 20.28
N LEU A 180 -0.17 -6.60 20.96
CA LEU A 180 -1.59 -6.67 20.64
C LEU A 180 -1.88 -6.08 19.25
N GLY A 181 -1.22 -4.99 18.88
CA GLY A 181 -1.33 -4.38 17.56
C GLY A 181 -0.88 -5.31 16.44
N ILE A 182 0.28 -5.96 16.59
CA ILE A 182 0.80 -6.94 15.62
C ILE A 182 -0.14 -8.14 15.51
N ALA A 183 -0.61 -8.67 16.64
CA ALA A 183 -1.54 -9.82 16.64
C ALA A 183 -2.87 -9.47 15.96
N GLY A 184 -3.42 -8.28 16.26
CA GLY A 184 -4.64 -7.77 15.62
C GLY A 184 -4.46 -7.52 14.12
N ALA A 185 -3.34 -6.90 13.72
CA ALA A 185 -3.00 -6.67 12.33
C ALA A 185 -2.87 -8.00 11.56
N ALA A 186 -2.12 -8.96 12.10
CA ALA A 186 -1.96 -10.29 11.49
C ALA A 186 -3.31 -11.01 11.35
N GLY A 187 -4.17 -10.95 12.37
CA GLY A 187 -5.52 -11.51 12.32
C GLY A 187 -6.39 -10.87 11.25
N LEU A 188 -6.38 -9.54 11.16
CA LEU A 188 -7.16 -8.80 10.17
C LEU A 188 -6.64 -9.03 8.75
N THR A 189 -5.32 -9.02 8.53
CA THR A 189 -4.71 -9.32 7.22
C THR A 189 -5.03 -10.74 6.78
N ARG A 190 -4.98 -11.72 7.70
CA ARG A 190 -5.39 -13.10 7.44
C ARG A 190 -6.85 -13.15 7.00
N PHE A 191 -7.74 -12.47 7.72
CA PHE A 191 -9.17 -12.40 7.38
C PHE A 191 -9.40 -11.76 6.00
N MET A 192 -8.75 -10.63 5.70
CA MET A 192 -8.86 -9.98 4.40
C MET A 192 -8.29 -10.83 3.26
N SER A 193 -7.16 -11.52 3.48
CA SER A 193 -6.58 -12.44 2.48
C SER A 193 -7.50 -13.63 2.15
N SER A 194 -8.40 -14.01 3.07
CA SER A 194 -9.39 -15.05 2.82
C SER A 194 -10.57 -14.59 1.95
N MET A 195 -10.83 -13.27 1.92
CA MET A 195 -11.88 -12.66 1.11
C MET A 195 -11.37 -12.09 -0.22
N LEU A 196 -10.11 -11.64 -0.28
CA LEU A 196 -9.49 -11.00 -1.43
C LEU A 196 -8.33 -11.87 -1.97
N PHE A 197 -8.54 -12.53 -3.11
CA PHE A 197 -7.51 -13.31 -3.78
C PHE A 197 -6.31 -12.42 -4.18
N GLY A 198 -5.10 -12.81 -3.80
CA GLY A 198 -3.85 -12.21 -4.32
C GLY A 198 -3.12 -11.23 -3.40
N VAL A 199 -3.60 -10.97 -2.18
CA VAL A 199 -2.84 -10.16 -1.20
C VAL A 199 -1.84 -11.05 -0.46
N SER A 200 -0.54 -10.86 -0.71
CA SER A 200 0.52 -11.54 0.05
C SER A 200 0.45 -11.09 1.51
N ALA A 201 -0.03 -11.99 2.38
CA ALA A 201 -0.57 -11.63 3.69
C ALA A 201 0.48 -11.35 4.78
N LEU A 202 1.77 -11.57 4.53
CA LEU A 202 2.82 -11.38 5.53
C LEU A 202 4.15 -10.98 4.89
N ASP A 203 4.33 -9.68 4.67
CA ASP A 203 5.67 -9.13 4.47
C ASP A 203 6.33 -8.88 5.84
N TRP A 204 7.19 -9.81 6.25
CA TRP A 204 7.93 -9.74 7.51
C TRP A 204 8.80 -8.47 7.61
N VAL A 205 9.25 -7.91 6.48
CA VAL A 205 10.02 -6.67 6.45
C VAL A 205 9.15 -5.50 6.87
N THR A 206 7.89 -5.45 6.39
CA THR A 206 6.93 -4.40 6.76
C THR A 206 6.58 -4.50 8.25
N TYR A 207 6.30 -5.70 8.77
CA TYR A 207 6.05 -5.90 10.20
C TYR A 207 7.24 -5.51 11.08
N ALA A 208 8.46 -5.85 10.66
CA ALA A 208 9.68 -5.46 11.38
C ALA A 208 9.86 -3.93 11.38
N ALA A 209 9.73 -3.28 10.22
CA ALA A 209 9.87 -1.83 10.09
C ALA A 209 8.84 -1.07 10.95
N VAL A 210 7.57 -1.50 10.92
CA VAL A 210 6.50 -0.91 11.74
C VAL A 210 6.76 -1.11 13.23
N SER A 211 7.18 -2.31 13.64
CA SER A 211 7.49 -2.60 15.05
C SER A 211 8.63 -1.74 15.58
N VAL A 212 9.70 -1.60 14.79
CA VAL A 212 10.84 -0.73 15.13
C VAL A 212 10.42 0.74 15.19
N GLY A 213 9.61 1.20 14.22
CA GLY A 213 9.08 2.56 14.19
C GLY A 213 8.24 2.87 15.44
N LEU A 214 7.27 2.00 15.76
CA LEU A 214 6.44 2.13 16.97
C LEU A 214 7.28 2.09 18.25
N GLY A 215 8.28 1.20 18.31
CA GLY A 215 9.22 1.13 19.43
C GLY A 215 10.02 2.42 19.61
N ALA A 216 10.52 3.01 18.52
CA ALA A 216 11.21 4.29 18.54
C ALA A 216 10.29 5.44 18.96
N THR A 217 9.05 5.47 18.46
CA THR A 217 8.06 6.49 18.87
C THR A 217 7.71 6.35 20.34
N ALA A 218 7.49 5.13 20.84
CA ALA A 218 7.23 4.85 22.25
C ALA A 218 8.39 5.29 23.15
N LEU A 219 9.64 5.01 22.74
CA LEU A 219 10.85 5.46 23.43
C LEU A 219 10.90 7.00 23.50
N LEU A 220 10.70 7.68 22.38
CA LEU A 220 10.69 9.15 22.34
C LEU A 220 9.57 9.74 23.20
N ALA A 221 8.36 9.17 23.12
CA ALA A 221 7.18 9.60 23.86
C ALA A 221 7.33 9.41 25.38
N SER A 222 7.98 8.34 25.82
CA SER A 222 8.22 8.04 27.24
C SER A 222 9.46 8.76 27.79
N TYR A 223 10.43 9.11 26.95
CA TYR A 223 11.65 9.81 27.37
C TYR A 223 11.39 11.26 27.82
N LEU A 224 10.52 12.00 27.13
CA LEU A 224 10.16 13.38 27.50
C LEU A 224 9.55 13.53 28.91
N PRO A 225 8.51 12.78 29.30
CA PRO A 225 7.95 12.84 30.65
C PRO A 225 8.91 12.26 31.70
N ALA A 226 9.69 11.23 31.38
CA ALA A 226 10.71 10.70 32.30
C ALA A 226 11.82 11.72 32.58
N ALA A 227 12.25 12.47 31.55
CA ALA A 227 13.21 13.56 31.69
C ALA A 227 12.62 14.75 32.46
N ARG A 228 11.33 15.07 32.28
CA ARG A 228 10.63 16.08 33.10
C ARG A 228 10.52 15.67 34.56
N ALA A 229 10.10 14.43 34.85
CA ALA A 229 9.99 13.92 36.22
C ALA A 229 11.35 13.88 36.94
N ALA A 230 12.43 13.58 36.20
CA ALA A 230 13.80 13.61 36.72
C ALA A 230 14.32 15.03 36.99
N ARG A 231 13.75 16.07 36.36
CA ARG A 231 14.13 17.48 36.53
C ARG A 231 13.28 18.22 37.56
N ILE A 232 12.33 17.56 38.21
CA ILE A 232 11.57 18.17 39.31
C ILE A 232 12.54 18.35 40.48
N ASP A 233 12.86 19.60 40.77
CA ASP A 233 13.73 20.00 41.88
C ASP A 233 13.05 19.66 43.22
N PRO A 234 13.67 18.86 44.11
CA PRO A 234 13.08 18.43 45.38
C PRO A 234 12.70 19.59 46.31
N SER A 235 13.32 20.76 46.13
CA SER A 235 13.05 21.98 46.89
C SER A 235 11.66 22.58 46.59
N VAL A 236 11.08 22.33 45.41
CA VAL A 236 9.73 22.79 45.04
C VAL A 236 8.65 21.85 45.59
N ALA A 237 8.94 20.55 45.69
CA ALA A 237 7.99 19.55 46.21
C ALA A 237 7.72 19.70 47.73
N LEU A 238 8.66 20.27 48.48
CA LEU A 238 8.52 20.56 49.92
C LEU A 238 7.87 21.92 50.22
N ARG A 239 7.72 22.79 49.21
CA ARG A 239 7.19 24.16 49.37
C ARG A 239 5.68 24.28 49.17
N PHE A 240 5.00 23.19 48.82
CA PHE A 240 3.54 23.13 48.74
C PHE A 240 2.85 22.91 50.11
N ASP A 241 3.63 22.84 51.20
CA ASP A 241 3.16 22.62 52.59
C ASP A 241 3.65 23.71 53.59
N LEU A 242 3.96 24.92 53.11
CA LEU A 242 4.10 26.12 53.97
C LEU A 242 3.21 27.23 53.45
#